data_AF-A0A7S3HLB0-F1
#
_entry.id   AF-A0A7S3HLB0-F1
#
_cell.length_a   1.000
_cell.length_b   1.000
_cell.length_c   1.000
_cell.angle_alpha   90.00
_cell.angle_beta   90.00
_cell.angle_gamma   90.00
#
_symmetry.space_group_name_H-M   'P 1'
#
loop_
_entity.id
_entity.type
_entity.pdbx_description
1 polymer ?
#
loop_
_entity_poly.entity_id
_entity_poly.type
_entity_poly.pdbx_seq_one_letter_code
_entity_poly.pdbx_strand_id
1 'polypeptide(L)'
;MANADPSGMYVFGALCCCNTLISTDIAHFIGCAGISECLCIHEEFCLKANTAFMPCVIGPASGYLCKIGIPCCAFGIKIPTVLLKGKSSCFCLTTNCAFPPDADTPLMLAVYGLMCFPVIGCCNKFGTVPKTKVMPR
;
A
#
# COMPACT_ATOMS: atom_id res chain seq x y z
N MET A 1 -3.17 9.28 1.83
CA MET A 1 -2.73 9.39 3.25
C MET A 1 -2.38 8.03 3.89
N ALA A 2 -1.79 7.09 3.13
CA ALA A 2 -1.27 5.81 3.62
C ALA A 2 0.28 5.76 3.62
N ASN A 3 0.94 6.90 3.77
CA ASN A 3 2.39 7.03 3.61
C ASN A 3 3.13 6.70 4.91
N ALA A 4 3.00 5.46 5.35
CA ALA A 4 4.04 4.89 6.18
C ALA A 4 5.26 4.60 5.29
N ASP A 5 6.43 5.15 5.64
CA ASP A 5 7.69 4.87 4.96
C ASP A 5 8.02 3.38 5.15
N PRO A 6 7.97 2.57 4.09
CA PRO A 6 8.20 1.14 4.22
C PRO A 6 9.67 0.81 4.48
N SER A 7 10.61 1.74 4.28
CA SER A 7 12.05 1.49 4.36
C SER A 7 12.50 0.87 5.71
N GLY A 8 11.89 1.31 6.80
CA GLY A 8 12.19 0.87 8.17
C GLY A 8 11.39 -0.34 8.66
N MET A 9 10.46 -0.87 7.86
CA MET A 9 9.55 -1.94 8.29
C MET A 9 10.13 -3.34 8.03
N TYR A 10 9.70 -4.31 8.83
CA TYR A 10 10.08 -5.71 8.66
C TYR A 10 9.08 -6.45 7.78
N VAL A 11 9.56 -7.26 6.84
CA VAL A 11 8.67 -8.13 6.05
C VAL A 11 8.20 -9.29 6.92
N PHE A 12 6.89 -9.44 7.07
CA PHE A 12 6.28 -10.52 7.86
C PHE A 12 5.70 -11.63 6.97
N GLY A 13 5.04 -11.27 5.88
CA GLY A 13 4.50 -12.23 4.92
C GLY A 13 4.46 -11.62 3.54
N ALA A 14 4.69 -12.41 2.51
CA ALA A 14 4.59 -11.97 1.13
C ALA A 14 4.33 -13.13 0.20
N LEU A 15 3.52 -12.89 -0.82
CA LEU A 15 3.23 -13.85 -1.88
C LEU A 15 3.11 -13.10 -3.20
N CYS A 16 4.02 -13.38 -4.12
CA CYS A 16 4.06 -12.80 -5.46
C CYS A 16 4.03 -11.27 -5.42
N CYS A 17 2.88 -10.68 -5.72
CA CYS A 17 2.68 -9.24 -5.82
C CYS A 17 2.12 -8.58 -4.55
N CYS A 18 1.97 -9.33 -3.46
CA CYS A 18 1.41 -8.86 -2.21
C CYS A 18 2.43 -9.02 -1.07
N ASN A 19 2.50 -8.04 -0.18
CA ASN A 19 3.31 -8.12 1.03
C ASN A 19 2.58 -7.56 2.25
N THR A 20 3.03 -8.02 3.42
CA THR A 20 2.63 -7.60 4.75
C THR A 20 3.89 -7.26 5.52
N LEU A 21 3.94 -6.04 6.00
CA LEU A 21 5.05 -5.43 6.72
C LEU A 21 4.61 -5.15 8.16
N ILE A 22 5.55 -5.25 9.09
CA ILE A 22 5.39 -4.88 10.49
C ILE A 22 6.25 -3.65 10.79
N SER A 23 5.62 -2.61 11.33
CA SER A 23 6.29 -1.47 11.96
C SER A 23 6.47 -1.71 13.45
N THR A 24 7.64 -1.37 13.99
CA THR A 24 7.90 -1.37 15.44
C THR A 24 7.55 -0.04 16.11
N ASP A 25 7.29 0.99 15.31
CA ASP A 25 6.84 2.29 15.81
C ASP A 25 5.32 2.25 15.97
N ILE A 26 4.84 2.11 17.20
CA ILE A 26 3.40 1.97 17.50
C ILE A 26 2.72 3.33 17.54
N ALA A 27 3.44 4.40 17.90
CA ALA A 27 2.86 5.72 18.15
C ALA A 27 2.27 6.34 16.87
N HIS A 28 2.91 6.12 15.72
CA HIS A 28 2.47 6.66 14.43
C HIS A 28 1.44 5.80 13.68
N PHE A 29 1.04 4.66 14.27
CA PHE A 29 0.25 3.65 13.58
C PHE A 29 -1.13 3.39 14.21
N ILE A 30 -1.55 4.20 15.17
CA ILE A 30 -2.88 4.08 15.77
C ILE A 30 -3.96 4.44 14.74
N GLY A 31 -4.85 3.48 14.48
CA GLY A 31 -5.95 3.58 13.51
C GLY A 31 -5.69 2.77 12.23
N CYS A 32 -6.46 3.07 11.20
CA CYS A 32 -6.33 2.42 9.89
C CYS A 32 -6.34 3.44 8.76
N ALA A 33 -5.62 3.16 7.69
CA ALA A 33 -5.66 3.94 6.46
C ALA A 33 -5.34 3.04 5.29
N GLY A 34 -6.07 3.20 4.20
CA GLY A 34 -5.83 2.41 3.00
C GLY A 34 -6.23 3.14 1.74
N ILE A 35 -5.59 2.75 0.65
CA ILE A 35 -5.86 3.18 -0.70
C ILE A 35 -5.90 1.91 -1.55
N SER A 36 -6.94 1.74 -2.34
CA SER A 36 -7.04 0.66 -3.31
C SER A 36 -7.46 1.22 -4.68
N GLU A 37 -6.89 0.64 -5.72
CA GLU A 37 -7.21 0.89 -7.12
C GLU A 37 -7.36 -0.48 -7.79
N CYS A 38 -8.56 -0.79 -8.28
CA CYS A 38 -8.84 -1.97 -9.07
C CYS A 38 -9.47 -1.53 -10.38
N LEU A 39 -8.72 -1.64 -11.47
CA LEU A 39 -9.07 -1.11 -12.79
C LEU A 39 -9.40 0.39 -12.72
N CYS A 40 -10.69 0.73 -12.83
CA CYS A 40 -11.18 2.10 -12.77
C CYS A 40 -11.64 2.51 -11.36
N ILE A 41 -11.82 1.55 -10.45
CA ILE A 41 -12.37 1.82 -9.12
C ILE A 41 -11.23 2.24 -8.21
N HIS A 42 -11.36 3.40 -7.59
CA HIS A 42 -10.44 3.91 -6.60
C HIS A 42 -11.17 4.12 -5.27
N GLU A 43 -10.58 3.65 -4.19
CA GLU A 43 -11.05 3.82 -2.83
C GLU A 43 -9.89 4.31 -1.97
N GLU A 44 -10.13 5.30 -1.12
CA GLU A 44 -9.18 5.78 -0.14
C GLU A 44 -9.91 5.99 1.19
N PHE A 45 -9.33 5.57 2.31
CA PHE A 45 -9.87 5.80 3.64
C PHE A 45 -8.75 6.10 4.64
N CYS A 46 -9.04 6.92 5.64
CA CYS A 46 -8.10 7.23 6.72
C CYS A 46 -8.87 7.52 8.01
N LEU A 47 -8.58 6.71 9.01
CA LEU A 47 -9.02 6.81 10.40
C LEU A 47 -7.81 6.87 11.34
N LYS A 48 -6.62 7.23 10.84
CA LYS A 48 -5.41 7.37 11.66
C LYS A 48 -5.50 8.60 12.55
N ALA A 49 -5.10 8.44 13.80
CA ALA A 49 -5.00 9.55 14.73
C ALA A 49 -4.01 10.61 14.23
N ASN A 50 -4.28 11.88 14.52
CA ASN A 50 -3.43 13.02 14.14
C ASN A 50 -3.16 13.15 12.62
N THR A 51 -4.05 12.63 11.77
CA THR A 51 -3.99 12.86 10.33
C THR A 51 -5.02 13.89 9.89
N ALA A 52 -4.66 14.71 8.90
CA ALA A 52 -5.60 15.67 8.31
C ALA A 52 -6.76 14.93 7.65
N PHE A 53 -7.97 15.47 7.80
CA PHE A 53 -9.14 14.96 7.11
C PHE A 53 -8.98 15.02 5.59
N MET A 54 -9.58 14.05 4.90
CA MET A 54 -9.64 14.09 3.45
C MET A 54 -10.51 15.26 2.99
N PRO A 55 -10.18 15.88 1.85
CA PRO A 55 -11.01 16.94 1.30
C PRO A 55 -12.38 16.38 0.90
N CYS A 56 -13.44 17.10 1.26
CA CYS A 56 -14.76 16.83 0.71
C CYS A 56 -14.77 17.20 -0.78
N VAL A 57 -15.01 16.22 -1.64
CA VAL A 57 -15.02 16.42 -3.10
C VAL A 57 -16.27 15.77 -3.65
N ILE A 58 -17.00 16.48 -4.52
CA ILE A 58 -18.10 15.92 -5.30
C ILE A 58 -17.93 16.43 -6.73
N GLY A 59 -17.65 15.53 -7.67
CA GLY A 59 -17.59 15.85 -9.10
C GLY A 59 -16.30 15.42 -9.79
N PRO A 60 -16.05 15.93 -11.01
CA PRO A 60 -14.83 15.63 -11.76
C PRO A 60 -13.62 16.21 -11.02
N ALA A 61 -12.62 15.35 -10.80
CA ALA A 61 -11.36 15.72 -10.17
C ALA A 61 -10.22 15.35 -11.13
N SER A 62 -9.07 16.03 -11.05
CA SER A 62 -7.94 15.77 -11.95
C SER A 62 -7.51 14.29 -11.92
N GLY A 63 -7.61 13.60 -13.05
CA GLY A 63 -7.30 12.16 -13.18
C GLY A 63 -8.46 11.22 -12.86
N TYR A 64 -9.61 11.74 -12.39
CA TYR A 64 -10.83 10.99 -12.11
C TYR A 64 -11.97 11.44 -13.03
N LEU A 65 -12.72 10.48 -13.55
CA LEU A 65 -13.99 10.74 -14.21
C LEU A 65 -15.02 11.29 -13.21
N CYS A 66 -15.03 10.74 -12.00
CA CYS A 66 -15.85 11.21 -10.89
C CYS A 66 -15.16 10.84 -9.56
N LYS A 67 -15.19 11.73 -8.58
CA LYS A 67 -14.75 11.44 -7.21
C LYS A 67 -15.75 11.99 -6.21
N ILE A 68 -16.08 11.16 -5.22
CA ILE A 68 -16.90 11.49 -4.06
C ILE A 68 -16.05 11.24 -2.83
N GLY A 69 -15.77 12.28 -2.06
CA GLY A 69 -14.95 12.22 -0.86
C GLY A 69 -15.68 12.85 0.32
N ILE A 70 -15.63 12.15 1.45
CA ILE A 70 -15.98 12.66 2.78
C ILE A 70 -14.71 12.62 3.66
N PRO A 71 -14.70 13.24 4.85
CA PRO A 71 -13.49 13.41 5.65
C PRO A 71 -12.72 12.12 5.99
N CYS A 72 -13.41 10.97 6.06
CA CYS A 72 -12.83 9.68 6.41
C CYS A 72 -12.59 8.74 5.23
N CYS A 73 -13.31 8.90 4.12
CA CYS A 73 -13.18 8.03 2.95
C CYS A 73 -13.56 8.74 1.65
N ALA A 74 -13.00 8.26 0.55
CA ALA A 74 -13.27 8.75 -0.78
C ALA A 74 -13.35 7.58 -1.76
N PHE A 75 -14.31 7.68 -2.67
CA PHE A 75 -14.53 6.76 -3.77
C PHE A 75 -14.41 7.53 -5.08
N GLY A 76 -13.83 6.91 -6.10
CA GLY A 76 -13.69 7.54 -7.39
C GLY A 76 -13.60 6.55 -8.53
N ILE A 77 -13.94 7.04 -9.72
CA ILE A 77 -13.71 6.37 -10.98
C ILE A 77 -12.53 7.05 -11.64
N LYS A 78 -11.43 6.34 -11.77
CA LYS A 78 -10.18 6.79 -12.39
C LYS A 78 -10.04 6.18 -13.79
N ILE A 79 -9.30 6.85 -14.67
CA ILE A 79 -8.87 6.25 -15.93
C ILE A 79 -7.86 5.14 -15.58
N PRO A 80 -8.05 3.89 -16.06
CA PRO A 80 -7.28 2.74 -15.60
C PRO A 80 -5.82 2.90 -16.03
N THR A 81 -4.93 2.96 -15.04
CA THR A 81 -3.47 3.03 -15.25
C THR A 81 -2.74 1.78 -14.78
N VAL A 82 -3.37 1.02 -13.87
CA VAL A 82 -2.89 -0.22 -13.26
C VAL A 82 -4.05 -1.23 -13.21
N LEU A 83 -3.76 -2.52 -13.16
CA LEU A 83 -4.82 -3.53 -13.02
C LEU A 83 -5.30 -3.62 -11.56
N LEU A 84 -4.35 -3.67 -10.64
CA LEU A 84 -4.60 -3.68 -9.19
C LEU A 84 -3.44 -2.96 -8.49
N LYS A 85 -3.74 -2.03 -7.59
CA LYS A 85 -2.75 -1.47 -6.66
C LYS A 85 -3.45 -1.17 -5.35
N GLY A 86 -2.92 -1.67 -4.25
CA GLY A 86 -3.49 -1.48 -2.93
C GLY A 86 -2.41 -1.26 -1.91
N LYS A 87 -2.67 -0.37 -0.96
CA LYS A 87 -1.87 -0.16 0.23
C LYS A 87 -2.83 0.04 1.38
N SER A 88 -2.76 -0.81 2.39
CA SER A 88 -3.53 -0.67 3.61
C SER A 88 -2.60 -0.70 4.81
N SER A 89 -2.97 0.00 5.85
CA SER A 89 -2.31 -0.06 7.15
C SER A 89 -3.37 -0.12 8.22
N CYS A 90 -3.20 -1.05 9.15
CA CYS A 90 -4.07 -1.23 10.30
C CYS A 90 -3.16 -1.52 11.49
N PHE A 91 -3.10 -0.58 12.44
CA PHE A 91 -2.10 -0.64 13.50
C PHE A 91 -0.68 -0.82 12.93
N CYS A 92 0.14 -1.67 13.55
CA CYS A 92 1.51 -1.95 13.12
C CYS A 92 1.63 -2.71 11.79
N LEU A 93 0.52 -3.20 11.22
CA LEU A 93 0.53 -3.97 9.98
C LEU A 93 0.30 -3.06 8.79
N THR A 94 1.20 -3.13 7.80
CA THR A 94 1.03 -2.48 6.51
C THR A 94 1.04 -3.52 5.41
N THR A 95 -0.04 -3.62 4.64
CA THR A 95 -0.14 -4.51 3.49
C THR A 95 -0.07 -3.72 2.19
N ASN A 96 0.67 -4.23 1.22
CA ASN A 96 0.74 -3.66 -0.12
C ASN A 96 0.47 -4.75 -1.16
N CYS A 97 -0.15 -4.36 -2.27
CA CYS A 97 -0.29 -5.19 -3.46
C CYS A 97 -0.17 -4.35 -4.73
N ALA A 98 0.43 -4.90 -5.78
CA ALA A 98 0.44 -4.28 -7.10
C ALA A 98 0.51 -5.33 -8.21
N PHE A 99 -0.49 -5.35 -9.09
CA PHE A 99 -0.50 -6.17 -10.29
C PHE A 99 -0.64 -5.27 -11.53
N PRO A 100 0.32 -5.30 -12.46
CA PRO A 100 1.62 -5.98 -12.39
C PRO A 100 2.52 -5.42 -11.26
N PRO A 101 3.51 -6.20 -10.77
CA PRO A 101 4.47 -5.72 -9.76
C PRO A 101 5.21 -4.46 -10.23
N ASP A 102 5.41 -3.51 -9.32
CA ASP A 102 6.10 -2.25 -9.59
C ASP A 102 7.30 -2.06 -8.64
N ALA A 103 8.00 -0.93 -8.78
CA ALA A 103 9.18 -0.64 -7.96
C ALA A 103 8.85 -0.39 -6.47
N ASP A 104 7.58 -0.14 -6.14
CA ASP A 104 7.11 0.07 -4.76
C ASP A 104 6.65 -1.24 -4.13
N THR A 105 6.15 -2.19 -4.92
CA THR A 105 5.68 -3.51 -4.50
C THR A 105 6.33 -4.59 -5.37
N PRO A 106 7.60 -4.94 -5.09
CA PRO A 106 8.34 -5.92 -5.87
C PRO A 106 7.82 -7.34 -5.61
N LEU A 107 8.19 -8.27 -6.50
CA LEU A 107 7.87 -9.68 -6.31
C LEU A 107 8.61 -10.22 -5.07
N MET A 108 7.87 -10.78 -4.11
CA MET A 108 8.43 -11.33 -2.88
C MET A 108 7.75 -12.63 -2.46
N LEU A 109 8.49 -13.46 -1.74
CA LEU A 109 7.98 -14.65 -1.07
C LEU A 109 8.53 -14.68 0.35
N ALA A 110 7.64 -14.54 1.33
CA ALA A 110 8.00 -14.57 2.74
C ALA A 110 6.85 -15.16 3.59
N VAL A 111 7.19 -15.89 4.64
CA VAL A 111 6.23 -16.50 5.57
C VAL A 111 6.75 -16.32 6.99
N TYR A 112 5.96 -15.69 7.86
CA TYR A 112 6.29 -15.42 9.27
C TYR A 112 7.68 -14.80 9.49
N GLY A 113 8.07 -13.85 8.64
CA GLY A 113 9.36 -13.15 8.72
C GLY A 113 10.51 -13.85 8.01
N LEU A 114 10.34 -15.12 7.63
CA LEU A 114 11.30 -15.84 6.80
C LEU A 114 11.06 -15.47 5.33
N MET A 115 12.00 -14.76 4.73
CA MET A 115 11.97 -14.43 3.32
C MET A 115 12.76 -15.47 2.52
N CYS A 116 12.16 -15.96 1.45
CA CYS A 116 12.78 -16.91 0.50
C CYS A 116 13.17 -16.22 -0.81
N PHE A 117 12.48 -15.14 -1.18
CA PHE A 117 12.74 -14.35 -2.39
C PHE A 117 12.38 -12.88 -2.16
N PRO A 118 13.15 -11.90 -2.68
CA PRO A 118 14.35 -12.05 -3.51
C PRO A 118 15.66 -12.26 -2.74
N VAL A 119 15.65 -12.04 -1.42
CA VAL A 119 16.81 -12.28 -0.54
C VAL A 119 16.41 -13.26 0.54
N ILE A 120 17.21 -14.31 0.72
CA ILE A 120 16.98 -15.29 1.78
C ILE A 120 17.39 -14.67 3.12
N GLY A 121 16.52 -14.70 4.11
CA GLY A 121 16.82 -14.19 5.45
C GLY A 121 15.61 -14.19 6.38
N CYS A 122 15.84 -13.80 7.64
CA CYS A 122 14.80 -13.69 8.66
C CYS A 122 14.68 -12.24 9.12
N CYS A 123 13.44 -11.74 9.24
CA CYS A 123 13.14 -10.37 9.65
C CYS A 123 13.91 -9.34 8.80
N ASN A 124 13.94 -9.55 7.48
CA ASN A 124 14.54 -8.59 6.55
C ASN A 124 13.75 -7.28 6.57
N LYS A 125 14.47 -6.15 6.57
CA LYS A 125 13.85 -4.84 6.40
C LYS A 125 13.43 -4.67 4.94
N PHE A 126 12.27 -4.08 4.70
CA PHE A 126 11.79 -3.86 3.34
C PHE A 126 12.72 -2.94 2.54
N GLY A 127 13.35 -1.94 3.19
CA GLY A 127 14.34 -1.06 2.54
C GLY A 127 15.61 -1.77 2.03
N THR A 128 15.93 -2.96 2.55
CA THR A 128 17.10 -3.75 2.10
C THR A 128 16.75 -4.74 1.00
N VAL A 129 15.48 -4.88 0.65
CA VAL A 129 15.03 -5.80 -0.40
C VAL A 129 15.38 -5.18 -1.76
N PRO A 130 16.12 -5.89 -2.63
CA PRO A 130 16.39 -5.42 -3.98
C PRO A 130 15.06 -5.28 -4.72
N LYS A 131 14.82 -4.08 -5.25
CA LYS A 131 13.68 -3.81 -6.14
C LYS A 131 13.93 -4.60 -7.42
N THR A 132 13.27 -5.74 -7.56
CA THR A 132 13.44 -6.62 -8.72
C THR A 132 13.19 -5.82 -10.00
N LYS A 133 14.06 -5.96 -11.00
CA LYS A 133 13.88 -5.32 -12.31
C LYS A 133 12.50 -5.70 -12.82
N VAL A 134 11.67 -4.68 -13.04
CA VAL A 134 10.34 -4.75 -13.64
C VAL A 134 10.40 -5.71 -14.83
N MET A 135 9.45 -6.66 -14.92
CA MET A 135 9.34 -7.51 -16.11
C MET A 135 9.22 -6.57 -17.33
N PRO A 136 10.11 -6.67 -18.34
CA PRO A 136 10.05 -5.78 -19.48
C PRO A 136 8.67 -5.95 -20.15
N ARG A 137 8.02 -4.81 -20.42
CA ARG A 137 6.78 -4.77 -21.21
C ARG A 137 7.02 -5.30 -22.62
#